data_AF-A0A9X4SKD3-F1
#
_entry.id   AF-A0A9X4SKD3-F1
#
_cell.length_a   1.000
_cell.length_b   1.000
_cell.length_c   1.000
_cell.angle_alpha   90.00
_cell.angle_beta   90.00
_cell.angle_gamma   90.00
#
_symmetry.space_group_name_H-M   'P 1'
#
loop_
_entity.id
_entity.type
_entity.pdbx_description
1 polymer ?
#
loop_
_entity_poly.entity_id
_entity_poly.type
_entity_poly.pdbx_seq_one_letter_code
_entity_poly.pdbx_strand_id
1 'polypeptide(L)'
;MEGYGQLVFESGKSSIYSYECGCDELKKLYEIMADTDGIYGGRFSGAGFKGCCMALIDPDKAEDIEAKVGAEYLKAFPELEGKYSFHLCESADGVEL
;
A
#
# COMPACT_ATOMS: atom_id res chain seq x y z
N MET A 1 8.66 -12.09 8.89
CA MET A 1 7.94 -10.80 8.78
C MET A 1 6.43 -10.95 8.97
N GLU A 2 5.87 -12.15 8.80
CA GLU A 2 4.42 -12.43 8.77
C GLU A 2 3.61 -11.88 9.95
N GLY A 3 4.02 -12.13 11.20
CA GLY A 3 3.24 -11.67 12.37
C GLY A 3 3.13 -10.14 12.49
N TYR A 4 4.18 -9.41 12.14
CA TYR A 4 4.15 -7.95 12.14
C TYR A 4 3.33 -7.42 10.95
N GLY A 5 3.50 -8.01 9.77
CA GLY A 5 2.73 -7.64 8.58
C GLY A 5 1.22 -7.82 8.76
N GLN A 6 0.79 -8.90 9.41
CA GLN A 6 -0.62 -9.11 9.73
C GLN A 6 -1.19 -7.99 10.61
N LEU A 7 -0.44 -7.53 11.62
CA LEU A 7 -0.86 -6.40 12.46
C LEU A 7 -0.98 -5.10 11.67
N VAL A 8 -0.14 -4.90 10.65
CA VAL A 8 -0.23 -3.73 9.75
C VAL A 8 -1.53 -3.79 8.93
N PHE A 9 -1.90 -4.95 8.40
CA PHE A 9 -3.18 -5.12 7.71
C PHE A 9 -4.37 -4.88 8.64
N GLU A 10 -4.38 -5.46 9.84
CA GLU A 10 -5.46 -5.24 10.80
C GLU A 10 -5.59 -3.76 11.21
N SER A 11 -4.46 -3.03 11.32
CA SER A 11 -4.46 -1.58 11.51
C SER A 11 -5.08 -0.84 10.33
N GLY A 12 -4.72 -1.21 9.10
CA GLY A 12 -5.31 -0.64 7.87
C GLY A 12 -6.81 -0.90 7.79
N LYS A 13 -7.24 -2.14 8.04
CA LYS A 13 -8.64 -2.56 8.10
C LYS A 13 -9.43 -1.76 9.13
N SER A 14 -8.90 -1.59 10.33
CA SER A 14 -9.56 -0.79 11.36
C SER A 14 -9.68 0.68 10.94
N SER A 15 -8.72 1.22 10.19
CA SER A 15 -8.79 2.58 9.68
C SER A 15 -9.92 2.73 8.66
N ILE A 16 -10.07 1.75 7.76
CA ILE A 16 -11.13 1.71 6.74
C ILE A 16 -12.53 1.55 7.34
N TYR A 17 -12.71 0.58 8.24
CA TYR A 17 -14.05 0.16 8.67
C TYR A 17 -14.46 0.70 10.05
N SER A 18 -13.52 0.87 10.98
CA SER A 18 -13.84 1.35 12.33
C SER A 18 -13.77 2.87 12.42
N TYR A 19 -12.78 3.47 11.76
CA TYR A 19 -12.61 4.94 11.71
C TYR A 19 -13.26 5.55 10.45
N GLU A 20 -13.78 4.71 9.56
CA GLU A 20 -14.49 5.10 8.34
C GLU A 20 -13.70 6.07 7.45
N CYS A 21 -12.37 5.91 7.40
CA CYS A 21 -11.49 6.75 6.60
C CYS A 21 -10.99 6.06 5.32
N GLY A 22 -10.45 6.87 4.40
CA GLY A 22 -9.99 6.41 3.10
C GLY A 22 -11.03 6.65 2.00
N CYS A 23 -10.56 7.22 0.89
CA CYS A 23 -11.30 7.27 -0.37
C CYS A 23 -11.29 5.90 -1.07
N ASP A 24 -12.07 5.77 -2.14
CA ASP A 24 -12.24 4.50 -2.87
C ASP A 24 -10.91 4.01 -3.45
N GLU A 25 -10.06 4.94 -3.90
CA GLU A 25 -8.71 4.68 -4.38
C GLU A 25 -7.84 3.98 -3.32
N LEU A 26 -7.83 4.52 -2.11
CA LEU A 26 -7.05 3.94 -1.01
C LEU A 26 -7.60 2.56 -0.64
N LYS A 27 -8.92 2.43 -0.45
CA LYS A 27 -9.58 1.15 -0.13
C LYS A 27 -9.26 0.06 -1.14
N LYS A 28 -9.34 0.40 -2.43
CA LYS A 28 -9.00 -0.53 -3.50
C LYS A 28 -7.53 -0.94 -3.46
N LEU A 29 -6.61 0.01 -3.24
CA LEU A 29 -5.19 -0.30 -3.13
C LEU A 29 -4.90 -1.21 -1.93
N TYR A 30 -5.61 -1.04 -0.80
CA TYR A 30 -5.54 -1.98 0.33
C TYR A 30 -5.99 -3.39 -0.03
N GLU A 31 -7.12 -3.53 -0.74
CA GLU A 31 -7.61 -4.84 -1.18
C GLU A 31 -6.60 -5.53 -2.11
N ILE A 32 -6.05 -4.80 -3.08
CA ILE A 32 -5.04 -5.33 -4.01
C ILE A 32 -3.79 -5.77 -3.23
N MET A 33 -3.34 -4.96 -2.26
CA MET A 33 -2.17 -5.32 -1.43
C MET A 33 -2.43 -6.61 -0.63
N ALA A 34 -3.63 -6.77 -0.09
CA ALA A 34 -4.00 -7.95 0.70
C ALA A 34 -4.10 -9.25 -0.13
N ASP A 35 -4.30 -9.13 -1.45
CA ASP A 35 -4.35 -10.26 -2.40
C ASP A 35 -3.03 -10.48 -3.18
N THR A 36 -2.01 -9.65 -2.94
CA THR A 36 -0.75 -9.73 -3.67
C THR A 36 0.26 -10.59 -2.91
N ASP A 37 0.69 -11.68 -3.53
CA ASP A 37 1.75 -12.54 -3.02
C ASP A 37 3.06 -11.75 -2.85
N GLY A 38 3.77 -12.01 -1.75
CA GLY A 38 4.95 -11.25 -1.35
C GLY A 38 4.67 -9.99 -0.54
N ILE A 39 3.41 -9.57 -0.35
CA ILE A 39 3.08 -8.49 0.59
C ILE A 39 2.73 -9.07 1.96
N TYR A 40 3.57 -8.77 2.95
CA TYR A 40 3.37 -9.20 4.33
C TYR A 40 2.31 -8.38 5.07
N GLY A 41 2.20 -7.08 4.76
CA GLY A 41 1.33 -6.14 5.45
C GLY A 41 1.18 -4.83 4.70
N GLY A 42 0.01 -4.19 4.75
CA GLY A 42 -0.22 -2.92 4.08
C GLY A 42 -1.26 -2.05 4.77
N ARG A 43 -1.06 -0.72 4.75
CA ARG A 43 -2.02 0.26 5.28
C ARG A 43 -1.89 1.61 4.58
N PHE A 44 -2.85 2.49 4.81
CA PHE A 44 -2.78 3.88 4.35
C PHE A 44 -1.77 4.66 5.19
N SER A 45 -1.07 5.58 4.52
CA SER A 45 -0.19 6.55 5.15
C SER A 45 -0.80 7.95 5.09
N GLY A 46 -0.76 8.69 6.21
CA GLY A 46 -1.25 10.06 6.30
C GLY A 46 -2.74 10.20 6.63
N ALA A 47 -3.31 11.38 6.36
CA ALA A 47 -4.64 11.79 6.83
C ALA A 47 -5.84 11.11 6.11
N GLY A 48 -5.61 10.29 5.09
CA GLY A 48 -6.64 9.43 4.48
C GLY A 48 -7.56 10.06 3.42
N PHE A 49 -7.31 11.30 2.97
CA PHE A 49 -8.16 12.01 1.98
C PHE A 49 -7.56 12.15 0.58
N LYS A 50 -6.36 11.56 0.40
CA LYS A 50 -5.51 11.35 -0.79
C LYS A 50 -4.11 11.08 -0.23
N GLY A 51 -3.33 10.21 -0.85
CA GLY A 51 -2.01 9.88 -0.31
C GLY A 51 -1.45 8.59 -0.86
N CYS A 52 -0.54 8.01 -0.08
CA CYS A 52 0.12 6.75 -0.40
C CYS A 52 -0.36 5.63 0.53
N CYS A 53 -0.28 4.40 0.04
CA CYS A 53 -0.23 3.22 0.87
C CYS A 53 1.24 2.86 1.12
N MET A 54 1.54 2.28 2.28
CA MET A 54 2.78 1.56 2.48
C MET A 54 2.51 0.06 2.56
N ALA A 55 3.43 -0.72 1.99
CA ALA A 55 3.43 -2.16 2.05
C ALA A 55 4.78 -2.64 2.60
N LEU A 56 4.75 -3.63 3.48
CA LEU A 56 5.90 -4.44 3.83
C LEU A 56 5.94 -5.60 2.85
N ILE A 57 7.02 -5.72 2.09
CA ILE A 57 7.11 -6.68 0.98
C ILE A 57 8.31 -7.61 1.13
N ASP A 58 8.23 -8.74 0.44
CA ASP A 58 9.35 -9.59 0.10
C ASP A 58 10.19 -8.88 -0.99
N PRO A 59 11.44 -8.46 -0.71
CA PRO A 59 12.25 -7.74 -1.68
C PRO A 59 12.52 -8.56 -2.95
N ASP A 60 12.55 -9.89 -2.86
CA ASP A 60 12.77 -10.77 -4.01
C ASP A 60 11.57 -10.76 -4.99
N LYS A 61 10.41 -10.24 -4.57
CA LYS A 61 9.19 -10.13 -5.37
C LYS A 61 8.84 -8.69 -5.75
N ALA A 62 9.73 -7.72 -5.52
CA ALA A 62 9.41 -6.31 -5.68
C ALA A 62 8.90 -5.94 -7.09
N GLU A 63 9.54 -6.45 -8.14
CA GLU A 63 9.13 -6.19 -9.54
C GLU A 63 7.75 -6.80 -9.87
N ASP A 64 7.51 -8.03 -9.42
CA ASP A 64 6.22 -8.72 -9.61
C ASP A 64 5.09 -8.00 -8.86
N ILE A 65 5.38 -7.51 -7.66
CA ILE A 65 4.46 -6.72 -6.85
C ILE A 65 4.14 -5.40 -7.55
N GLU A 66 5.14 -4.64 -8.02
CA GLU A 66 4.93 -3.38 -8.74
C GLU A 66 4.06 -3.60 -9.98
N ALA A 67 4.35 -4.64 -10.77
CA ALA A 67 3.59 -4.98 -11.96
C ALA A 67 2.14 -5.37 -11.64
N LYS A 68 1.90 -6.28 -10.69
CA LYS A 68 0.55 -6.73 -10.31
C LYS A 68 -0.26 -5.57 -9.72
N VAL A 69 0.29 -4.88 -8.73
CA VAL A 69 -0.42 -3.81 -8.02
C VAL A 69 -0.73 -2.65 -8.97
N GLY A 70 0.24 -2.23 -9.78
CA GLY A 70 0.05 -1.16 -10.76
C GLY A 70 -1.02 -1.51 -11.80
N ALA A 71 -0.98 -2.73 -12.35
CA ALA A 71 -1.95 -3.17 -13.35
C ALA A 71 -3.38 -3.26 -12.77
N GLU A 72 -3.56 -3.85 -11.59
CA GLU A 72 -4.88 -3.95 -10.96
C GLU A 72 -5.43 -2.59 -10.53
N TYR A 73 -4.56 -1.72 -10.02
CA TYR A 73 -4.96 -0.39 -9.56
C TYR A 73 -5.36 0.52 -10.72
N LEU A 74 -4.57 0.57 -11.80
CA LEU A 74 -4.90 1.37 -12.98
C LEU A 74 -6.08 0.80 -13.77
N LYS A 75 -6.34 -0.50 -13.68
CA LYS A 75 -7.59 -1.10 -14.19
C LYS A 75 -8.82 -0.60 -13.43
N ALA A 76 -8.71 -0.39 -12.13
CA ALA A 76 -9.79 0.15 -11.31
C ALA A 76 -9.97 1.67 -11.47
N PHE A 77 -8.87 2.41 -11.70
CA PHE A 77 -8.85 3.87 -11.87
C PHE A 77 -8.01 4.32 -13.08
N PRO A 78 -8.50 4.13 -14.31
CA PRO A 78 -7.75 4.47 -15.54
C PRO A 78 -7.35 5.94 -15.63
N GLU A 79 -8.11 6.86 -15.03
CA GLU A 79 -7.83 8.29 -14.99
C GLU A 79 -6.57 8.69 -14.20
N LEU A 80 -6.00 7.74 -13.47
CA LEU A 80 -4.75 7.86 -12.72
C LEU A 80 -3.53 7.36 -13.51
N GLU A 81 -3.72 6.91 -14.75
CA GLU A 81 -2.60 6.59 -15.63
C GLU A 81 -1.66 7.80 -15.79
N GLY A 82 -0.35 7.55 -15.68
CA GLY A 82 0.68 8.59 -15.66
C GLY A 82 0.75 9.42 -14.36
N LYS A 83 -0.15 9.20 -13.39
CA LYS A 83 -0.13 9.83 -12.05
C LYS A 83 0.19 8.85 -10.93
N TYR A 84 -0.12 7.56 -11.11
CA TYR A 84 0.28 6.52 -10.18
C TYR A 84 1.81 6.35 -10.18
N SER A 85 2.38 6.17 -9.01
CA SER A 85 3.79 5.84 -8.84
C SER A 85 3.98 4.78 -7.76
N PHE A 86 4.99 3.95 -7.96
CA PHE A 86 5.49 2.99 -6.98
C PHE A 86 6.91 3.38 -6.59
N HIS A 87 7.23 3.24 -5.30
CA HIS A 87 8.55 3.58 -4.77
C HIS A 87 8.97 2.50 -3.78
N LEU A 88 10.08 1.82 -4.09
CA LEU A 88 10.75 0.94 -3.14
C LEU A 88 11.57 1.81 -2.18
N CYS A 89 11.31 1.65 -0.89
CA CYS A 89 11.92 2.47 0.16
C CYS A 89 12.58 1.58 1.21
N GLU A 90 13.69 2.07 1.76
CA GLU A 90 14.37 1.49 2.92
C GLU A 90 14.34 2.49 4.08
N SER A 91 14.57 2.01 5.30
CA SER A 91 14.77 2.92 6.44
C SER A 91 16.05 3.72 6.24
N ALA A 92 15.97 5.03 6.44
CA ALA A 92 17.11 5.94 6.37
C ALA A 92 17.24 6.74 7.66
N ASP A 93 18.44 7.25 7.91
CA ASP A 93 18.70 8.16 9.02
C ASP A 93 18.04 9.53 8.82
N GLY A 94 17.91 10.26 9.93
CA GLY A 94 17.41 11.63 9.92
C GLY A 94 18.42 12.64 9.35
N VAL A 95 18.04 13.91 9.31
CA VAL A 95 18.93 14.98 8.86
C VAL A 95 20.17 15.13 9.76
N GLU A 96 21.35 15.17 9.15
CA GLU A 96 22.59 15.58 9.82
C GLU A 96 22.90 17.06 9.50
N LEU A 97 23.41 17.80 10.49
CA LEU A 97 23.72 19.23 10.40
C LEU A 97 25.18 19.51 10.03
#